data_AF-A0A7M2QXG5-F1
#
_entry.id   AF-A0A7M2QXG5-F1
#
_cell.length_a   1.000
_cell.length_b   1.000
_cell.length_c   1.000
_cell.angle_alpha   90.00
_cell.angle_beta   90.00
_cell.angle_gamma   90.00
#
_symmetry.space_group_name_H-M   'P 1'
#
loop_
_entity.id
_entity.type
_entity.pdbx_description
1 polymer ?
#
loop_
_entity_poly.entity_id
_entity_poly.type
_entity_poly.pdbx_seq_one_letter_code
_entity_poly.pdbx_strand_id
1 'polypeptide(L)'
;MKMKHLFLMMGLVVFLSACNNKKSEELAEAIRVQEAIDFTKVKPDTVQTITNTSDIAIVQKLFKNAKKMNGVVDLWSHSIVYK
;
A
#
# COMPACT_ATOMS: atom_id res chain seq x y z
N MET A 1 51.11 12.37 -2.15
CA MET A 1 49.97 12.13 -1.23
C MET A 1 48.59 12.55 -1.77
N LYS A 2 48.39 12.77 -3.08
CA LYS A 2 47.13 13.31 -3.62
C LYS A 2 46.22 12.27 -4.31
N MET A 3 46.77 11.13 -4.74
CA MET A 3 46.02 10.12 -5.51
C MET A 3 45.15 9.19 -4.65
N LYS A 4 45.51 9.00 -3.37
CA LYS A 4 44.78 8.09 -2.46
C LYS A 4 43.42 8.64 -2.04
N HIS A 5 43.26 9.97 -2.00
CA HIS A 5 41.98 10.61 -1.64
C HIS A 5 40.96 10.62 -2.78
N LEU A 6 41.41 10.47 -4.04
CA LEU A 6 40.52 10.46 -5.20
C LEU A 6 39.72 9.15 -5.31
N PHE A 7 40.35 8.01 -5.00
CA PHE A 7 39.66 6.72 -4.96
C PHE A 7 38.70 6.59 -3.77
N LEU A 8 38.98 7.27 -2.65
CA LEU A 8 38.12 7.27 -1.48
C LEU A 8 36.79 8.02 -1.74
N MET A 9 36.83 9.09 -2.55
CA MET A 9 35.63 9.87 -2.88
C MET A 9 34.74 9.20 -3.93
N MET A 10 35.31 8.45 -4.88
CA MET A 10 34.53 7.73 -5.89
C MET A 10 33.69 6.58 -5.29
N GLY A 11 34.18 5.93 -4.23
CA GLY A 11 33.44 4.86 -3.55
C GLY A 11 32.17 5.34 -2.84
N LEU A 12 32.17 6.57 -2.31
CA LEU A 12 31.03 7.10 -1.53
C LEU A 12 29.80 7.37 -2.41
N VAL A 13 30.01 7.76 -3.68
CA VAL A 13 28.93 8.12 -4.61
C VAL A 13 28.16 6.89 -5.09
N VAL A 14 28.81 5.72 -5.14
CA VAL A 14 28.16 4.47 -5.57
C VAL A 14 27.28 3.86 -4.47
N PHE A 15 27.59 4.12 -3.18
CA PHE A 15 26.76 3.66 -2.06
C PHE A 15 25.44 4.44 -1.89
N LEU A 16 25.38 5.70 -2.35
CA LEU A 16 24.16 6.53 -2.25
C LEU A 16 23.09 6.19 -3.30
N SER A 17 23.49 5.56 -4.42
CA SER A 17 22.57 5.19 -5.51
C SER A 17 21.69 3.97 -5.22
N ALA A 18 21.96 3.23 -4.13
CA ALA A 18 21.22 2.04 -3.74
C ALA A 18 20.07 2.30 -2.73
N CYS A 19 19.89 3.55 -2.28
CA CYS A 19 18.83 3.92 -1.33
C CYS A 19 17.59 4.59 -1.97
N ASN A 20 17.49 4.62 -3.30
CA ASN A 20 16.31 5.19 -3.94
C ASN A 20 15.28 4.11 -4.30
N ASN A 21 14.11 4.26 -3.68
CA ASN A 21 12.83 3.62 -3.98
C ASN A 21 12.58 2.23 -3.39
N LYS A 22 12.68 2.09 -2.07
CA LYS A 22 11.64 1.33 -1.38
C LYS A 22 10.56 2.32 -0.99
N LYS A 23 9.62 2.55 -1.90
CA LYS A 23 8.29 3.05 -1.53
C LYS A 23 7.75 1.97 -0.59
N SER A 24 7.98 2.15 0.71
CA SER A 24 7.50 1.26 1.74
C SER A 24 5.99 1.30 1.59
N GLU A 25 5.41 0.29 0.97
CA GLU A 25 3.97 0.08 1.04
C GLU A 25 3.70 -0.17 2.51
N GLU A 26 3.24 0.88 3.19
CA GLU A 26 2.72 0.79 4.54
C GLU A 26 1.53 -0.19 4.47
N LEU A 27 1.81 -1.44 4.82
CA LEU A 27 0.78 -2.45 4.95
C LEU A 27 -0.18 -1.95 6.02
N ALA A 28 -1.49 -2.01 5.73
CA ALA A 28 -2.49 -1.66 6.72
C ALA A 28 -2.29 -2.58 7.93
N GLU A 29 -2.36 -2.04 9.15
CA GLU A 29 -2.19 -2.80 10.39
C GLU A 29 -3.27 -3.89 10.53
N ALA A 30 -4.47 -3.63 10.00
CA ALA A 30 -5.56 -4.58 9.93
C ALA A 30 -6.52 -4.24 8.76
N ILE A 31 -7.20 -5.26 8.22
CA ILE A 31 -8.28 -5.09 7.24
C ILE A 31 -9.59 -5.55 7.87
N ARG A 32 -10.62 -4.71 7.79
CA ARG A 32 -11.98 -5.05 8.24
C ARG A 32 -12.85 -5.37 7.04
N VAL A 33 -13.45 -6.56 7.03
CA VAL A 33 -14.37 -7.04 5.99
C VAL A 33 -15.75 -7.17 6.60
N GLN A 34 -16.78 -6.75 5.86
CA GLN A 34 -18.17 -6.89 6.27
C GLN A 34 -18.99 -7.40 5.10
N GLU A 35 -19.92 -8.32 5.35
CA GLU A 35 -20.84 -8.77 4.32
C GLU A 35 -21.89 -7.70 4.06
N ALA A 36 -22.15 -7.43 2.79
CA ALA A 36 -23.23 -6.56 2.35
C ALA A 36 -24.43 -7.40 1.90
N ILE A 37 -25.64 -6.98 2.28
CA ILE A 37 -26.90 -7.52 1.74
C ILE A 37 -27.12 -6.94 0.34
N ASP A 38 -26.84 -5.64 0.17
CA ASP A 38 -26.84 -4.91 -1.09
C ASP A 38 -25.86 -3.72 -1.00
N PHE A 39 -25.75 -2.91 -2.07
CA PHE A 39 -24.83 -1.76 -2.10
C PHE A 39 -25.12 -0.66 -1.06
N THR A 40 -26.28 -0.69 -0.42
CA THR A 40 -26.75 0.29 0.58
C THR A 40 -26.89 -0.30 1.99
N LYS A 41 -26.92 -1.63 2.13
CA LYS A 41 -27.18 -2.32 3.39
C LYS A 41 -26.10 -3.33 3.71
N VAL A 42 -25.53 -3.21 4.90
CA VAL A 42 -24.62 -4.19 5.47
C VAL A 42 -25.36 -5.21 6.33
N LYS A 43 -24.87 -6.45 6.33
CA LYS A 43 -25.41 -7.50 7.20
C LYS A 43 -24.84 -7.31 8.61
N PRO A 44 -25.70 -7.25 9.65
CA PRO A 44 -25.24 -7.09 11.03
C PRO A 44 -24.38 -8.29 11.45
N ASP A 45 -23.44 -8.05 12.38
CA ASP A 45 -22.60 -9.07 13.02
C ASP A 45 -21.71 -9.91 12.09
N THR A 46 -21.43 -9.42 10.87
CA THR A 46 -20.55 -10.09 9.90
C THR A 46 -19.15 -9.48 9.80
N VAL A 47 -18.82 -8.55 10.70
CA VAL A 47 -17.52 -7.87 10.67
C VAL A 47 -16.42 -8.86 11.05
N GLN A 48 -15.50 -9.08 10.12
CA GLN A 48 -14.31 -9.89 10.31
C GLN A 48 -13.08 -9.00 10.20
N THR A 49 -12.07 -9.26 11.04
CA THR A 49 -10.82 -8.51 11.04
C THR A 49 -9.68 -9.44 10.65
N ILE A 50 -8.99 -9.09 9.57
CA ILE A 50 -7.78 -9.77 9.11
C ILE A 50 -6.59 -9.00 9.68
N THR A 51 -5.81 -9.66 10.53
CA THR A 51 -4.60 -9.10 11.17
C THR A 51 -3.31 -9.80 10.71
N ASN A 52 -3.43 -10.91 9.97
CA ASN A 52 -2.27 -11.61 9.44
C ASN A 52 -1.63 -10.79 8.31
N THR A 53 -0.36 -10.45 8.47
CA THR A 53 0.40 -9.63 7.52
C THR A 53 0.47 -10.22 6.11
N SER A 54 0.55 -11.55 5.98
CA SER A 54 0.56 -12.22 4.68
C SER A 54 -0.78 -12.07 3.96
N ASP A 55 -1.87 -12.29 4.69
CA ASP A 55 -3.22 -12.17 4.14
C ASP A 55 -3.54 -10.71 3.76
N ILE A 56 -3.12 -9.76 4.60
CA ILE A 56 -3.22 -8.32 4.32
C ILE A 56 -2.51 -7.97 3.01
N ALA A 57 -1.28 -8.46 2.81
CA ALA A 57 -0.51 -8.21 1.60
C ALA A 57 -1.21 -8.79 0.34
N ILE A 58 -1.80 -9.98 0.46
CA ILE A 58 -2.58 -10.60 -0.62
C ILE A 58 -3.80 -9.73 -0.97
N VAL A 59 -4.57 -9.31 0.04
CA VAL A 59 -5.77 -8.49 -0.15
C VAL A 59 -5.42 -7.14 -0.78
N GLN A 60 -4.38 -6.46 -0.28
CA GLN A 60 -3.94 -5.19 -0.85
C GLN A 60 -3.49 -5.33 -2.31
N LYS A 61 -2.75 -6.40 -2.64
CA LYS A 61 -2.34 -6.68 -4.02
C LYS A 61 -3.55 -6.94 -4.93
N LEU A 62 -4.57 -7.66 -4.44
CA LEU A 62 -5.81 -7.89 -5.16
C LEU A 62 -6.53 -6.58 -5.48
N PHE A 63 -6.76 -5.72 -4.48
CA PHE A 63 -7.41 -4.42 -4.70
C PHE A 63 -6.60 -3.51 -5.63
N LYS A 64 -5.27 -3.48 -5.48
CA LYS A 64 -4.38 -2.70 -6.35
C LYS A 64 -4.48 -3.15 -7.81
N ASN A 65 -4.66 -4.45 -8.06
CA ASN A 65 -4.84 -4.98 -9.41
C ASN A 65 -6.26 -4.75 -9.93
N ALA A 66 -7.28 -4.91 -9.08
CA ALA A 66 -8.67 -4.62 -9.43
C ALA A 66 -8.85 -3.16 -9.86
N LYS A 67 -8.21 -2.20 -9.18
CA LYS A 67 -8.21 -0.77 -9.56
C LYS A 67 -7.64 -0.48 -10.96
N LYS A 68 -6.86 -1.40 -11.55
CA LYS A 68 -6.32 -1.24 -12.91
C LYS A 68 -7.29 -1.74 -13.98
N MET A 69 -8.37 -2.42 -13.60
CA MET A 69 -9.36 -2.95 -14.53
C MET A 69 -10.35 -1.85 -14.92
N ASN A 70 -10.63 -1.73 -16.21
CA ASN A 70 -11.64 -0.79 -16.71
C ASN A 70 -13.02 -1.14 -16.12
N GLY A 71 -13.74 -0.12 -15.63
CA GLY A 71 -15.06 -0.28 -15.02
C GLY A 71 -15.05 -0.49 -13.50
N VAL A 72 -13.88 -0.63 -12.86
CA VAL A 72 -13.78 -0.60 -11.39
C VAL A 72 -13.65 0.84 -10.92
N VAL A 73 -14.65 1.34 -10.20
CA VAL A 73 -14.69 2.71 -9.68
C VAL A 73 -14.45 2.69 -8.17
N ASP A 74 -13.50 3.51 -7.72
CA ASP A 74 -13.27 3.74 -6.29
C ASP A 74 -14.27 4.79 -5.76
N LEU A 75 -15.32 4.30 -5.11
CA LEU A 75 -16.39 5.13 -4.53
C LEU A 75 -15.94 5.87 -3.26
N TRP A 76 -14.75 5.56 -2.72
CA TRP A 76 -14.23 6.20 -1.50
C TRP A 76 -13.62 7.58 -1.74
N SER A 77 -13.45 8.02 -3.00
CA SER A 77 -12.87 9.34 -3.32
C SER A 77 -13.81 10.53 -3.12
N HIS A 78 -15.11 10.29 -2.92
CA HIS A 78 -16.05 11.34 -2.53
C HIS A 78 -16.14 11.36 -1.01
N SER A 79 -15.31 12.20 -0.37
CA SER A 79 -15.58 12.68 0.97
C SER A 79 -16.99 13.27 0.98
N ILE A 80 -17.96 12.53 1.52
CA ILE A 80 -19.28 13.07 1.81
C ILE A 80 -19.06 14.04 2.97
N VAL A 81 -18.76 15.29 2.63
CA VAL A 81 -18.83 16.43 3.54
C VAL A 81 -20.32 16.59 3.85
N TYR A 82 -20.79 15.97 4.93
CA TYR A 82 -22.06 16.34 5.51
C TYR A 82 -21.90 17.77 6.03
N LYS A 83 -22.64 18.70 5.41
CA LYS A 83 -22.80 20.08 5.86
C LYS A 83 -24.05 20.18 6.72
#